data_AF-A0A926SLH8-F1
#
_entry.id   AF-A0A926SLH8-F1
#
_cell.length_a   1.000
_cell.length_b   1.000
_cell.length_c   1.000
_cell.angle_alpha   90.00
_cell.angle_beta   90.00
_cell.angle_gamma   90.00
#
_symmetry.space_group_name_H-M   'P 1'
#
loop_
_entity.id
_entity.type
_entity.pdbx_description
1 polymer ?
#
loop_
_entity_poly.entity_id
_entity_poly.type
_entity_poly.pdbx_seq_one_letter_code
_entity_poly.pdbx_strand_id
1 'polypeptide(L)' 'MAPPKIRKTAGICNGAACIGRTQIPVWQLIALQGQGCSEANLLSDYPQLTRDDLKAARTYYAQNTEEIDEAIAENLES' A
#
# COMPACT_ATOMS: atom_id res chain seq x y z
N MET A 1 -9.06 19.32 7.09
CA MET A 1 -7.64 19.03 6.76
C MET A 1 -7.49 17.52 6.88
N ALA A 2 -7.61 16.77 5.78
CA ALA A 2 -7.46 15.32 5.83
C ALA A 2 -5.98 14.99 6.11
N PRO A 3 -5.66 14.15 7.11
CA PRO A 3 -4.27 13.80 7.40
C PRO A 3 -3.61 13.19 6.16
N PRO A 4 -2.28 13.34 6.00
CA PRO A 4 -1.57 12.69 4.89
C PRO A 4 -1.80 11.18 4.96
N LYS A 5 -2.52 10.65 3.97
CA LYS A 5 -2.99 9.26 3.92
C LYS A 5 -1.88 8.26 3.61
N ILE A 6 -0.71 8.74 3.22
CA ILE A 6 0.45 7.91 2.95
C ILE A 6 1.62 8.51 3.70
N ARG A 7 2.24 7.68 4.53
CA ARG A 7 3.42 8.04 5.30
C ARG A 7 4.57 7.18 4.81
N LYS A 8 5.49 7.81 4.08
CA LYS A 8 6.76 7.19 3.68
C LYS A 8 7.74 7.37 4.83
N THR A 9 8.23 6.27 5.41
CA THR A 9 9.32 6.33 6.38
C THR A 9 10.59 5.92 5.65
N ALA A 10 11.42 6.89 5.29
CA ALA A 10 12.70 6.62 4.65
C ALA A 10 13.58 5.79 5.62
N GLY A 11 13.98 4.59 5.21
CA GLY A 11 14.89 3.72 5.98
C GLY A 11 14.25 2.52 6.70
N ILE A 12 12.93 2.28 6.57
CA ILE A 12 12.27 1.05 7.07
C ILE A 12 11.67 0.31 5.87
N CYS A 13 11.94 -1.00 5.72
CA CYS A 13 11.57 -1.84 4.56
C CYS A 13 11.91 -1.18 3.21
N ASN A 14 13.18 -0.87 2.97
CA ASN A 14 13.66 -0.19 1.74
C ASN A 14 13.01 1.18 1.45
N GLY A 15 12.36 1.82 2.43
CA GLY A 15 11.66 3.09 2.23
C GLY A 15 10.20 2.96 1.82
N ALA A 16 9.58 1.80 2.06
CA ALA A 16 8.20 1.51 1.73
C ALA A 16 7.22 2.57 2.26
N ALA A 17 6.30 2.99 1.40
CA ALA A 17 5.19 3.84 1.76
C ALA A 17 4.16 3.03 2.56
N CYS A 18 3.81 3.50 3.76
CA CYS A 18 2.74 2.91 4.57
C CYS A 18 1.46 3.75 4.47
N ILE A 19 0.32 3.10 4.60
CA ILE A 19 -0.97 3.79 4.54
C ILE A 19 -1.31 4.42 5.89
N GLY A 20 -1.33 5.74 5.92
CA GLY A 20 -1.95 6.56 6.97
C GLY A 20 -1.43 6.23 8.37
N ARG A 21 -2.32 5.69 9.20
CA ARG A 21 -2.03 5.22 10.57
C ARG A 21 -1.72 3.73 10.66
N THR A 22 -1.82 3.00 9.56
CA THR A 22 -1.60 1.57 9.53
C THR A 22 -0.13 1.25 9.26
N GLN A 23 0.33 0.10 9.75
CA GLN A 23 1.62 -0.46 9.35
C GLN A 23 1.50 -1.29 8.06
N ILE A 24 0.46 -1.06 7.25
CA ILE A 24 0.23 -1.80 6.01
C ILE A 24 1.02 -1.10 4.90
N PRO A 25 1.96 -1.80 4.26
CA PRO A 25 2.70 -1.25 3.12
C PRO A 25 1.79 -1.08 1.92
N VAL A 26 2.01 -0.02 1.13
CA VAL A 26 1.32 0.20 -0.15
C VAL A 26 1.58 -0.98 -1.09
N TRP A 27 2.81 -1.49 -1.15
CA TRP A 27 3.18 -2.62 -1.99
C TRP A 27 2.36 -3.88 -1.69
N GLN A 28 2.08 -4.16 -0.41
CA GLN A 28 1.27 -5.32 0.01
C GLN A 28 -0.15 -5.22 -0.57
N LEU A 29 -0.73 -4.03 -0.57
CA LEU A 29 -2.07 -3.80 -1.10
C LEU A 29 -2.15 -3.90 -2.62
N ILE A 30 -1.10 -3.47 -3.30
CA ILE A 30 -1.00 -3.62 -4.75
C ILE A 30 -0.78 -5.10 -5.12
N ALA A 31 0.07 -5.82 -4.38
CA ALA A 31 0.26 -7.26 -4.56
C ALA A 31 -1.06 -8.03 -4.38
N LEU A 32 -1.81 -7.74 -3.29
CA LEU A 32 -3.13 -8.35 -3.05
C LEU A 32 -4.13 -8.02 -4.18
N GLN A 33 -4.16 -6.78 -4.66
CA GLN A 33 -4.98 -6.40 -5.82
C GLN A 33 -4.57 -7.15 -7.08
N GLY A 34 -3.26 -7.34 -7.32
CA GLY A 34 -2.73 -8.15 -8.43
C GLY A 34 -3.13 -9.62 -8.36
N GLN A 35 -3.29 -10.16 -7.14
CA GLN A 35 -3.82 -11.51 -6.90
C GLN A 35 -5.35 -11.61 -7.07
N GLY A 36 -6.04 -10.50 -7.39
CA GLY A 36 -7.49 -10.46 -7.57
C GLY A 36 -8.27 -10.13 -6.30
N CYS A 37 -7.63 -9.69 -5.22
CA CYS A 37 -8.35 -9.18 -4.05
C CYS A 37 -9.06 -7.87 -4.39
N SER A 38 -10.38 -7.86 -4.21
CA SER A 38 -11.17 -6.64 -4.35
C SER A 38 -10.99 -5.72 -3.14
N GLU A 39 -11.18 -4.42 -3.35
CA GLU A 39 -11.14 -3.40 -2.28
C GLU A 39 -12.08 -3.75 -1.11
N ALA A 40 -13.25 -4.33 -1.40
CA ALA A 40 -14.18 -4.78 -0.36
C ALA A 40 -13.60 -5.89 0.52
N ASN A 41 -12.83 -6.82 -0.06
CA ASN A 41 -12.19 -7.90 0.67
C ASN A 41 -11.05 -7.36 1.54
N LEU A 42 -10.26 -6.42 1.00
CA LEU A 42 -9.23 -5.71 1.72
C LEU A 42 -9.78 -4.90 2.90
N LEU A 43 -10.91 -4.21 2.73
CA LEU A 43 -11.58 -3.50 3.83
C LEU A 43 -12.18 -4.45 4.87
N SER A 44 -12.58 -5.66 4.45
CA SER A 44 -13.09 -6.67 5.37
C SER A 44 -11.96 -7.32 6.18
N ASP A 45 -10.79 -7.54 5.57
CA ASP A 45 -9.60 -8.10 6.21
C ASP A 45 -8.90 -7.05 7.10
N TYR A 46 -8.91 -5.80 6.63
CA TYR A 46 -8.36 -4.64 7.32
C TYR A 46 -9.45 -3.59 7.57
N PRO A 47 -10.30 -3.78 8.60
CA PRO A 47 -11.38 -2.84 8.93
C PRO A 47 -10.87 -1.46 9.37
N GLN A 48 -9.57 -1.33 9.63
CA GLN A 48 -8.86 -0.09 9.90
C GLN A 48 -8.51 0.74 8.65
N LEU A 49 -8.62 0.14 7.45
CA LEU A 49 -8.43 0.84 6.19
C LEU A 49 -9.74 1.47 5.72
N THR A 50 -9.63 2.57 5.00
CA THR A 50 -10.76 3.23 4.35
C THR A 50 -10.63 3.13 2.84
N ARG A 51 -11.75 3.18 2.10
CA ARG A 51 -11.73 3.27 0.62
C ARG A 51 -10.83 4.40 0.11
N ASP A 52 -10.82 5.48 0.86
CA ASP A 52 -10.06 6.68 0.56
C ASP A 52 -8.54 6.47 0.73
N ASP A 53 -8.14 5.61 1.67
CA ASP A 53 -6.76 5.14 1.82
C ASP A 53 -6.34 4.22 0.66
N LEU A 54 -7.22 3.30 0.24
CA LEU A 54 -6.97 2.42 -0.91
C LEU A 54 -6.78 3.24 -2.20
N LYS A 55 -7.62 4.25 -2.42
CA LYS A 55 -7.46 5.18 -3.53
C LYS A 55 -6.13 5.92 -3.47
N ALA A 56 -5.77 6.46 -2.31
CA ALA A 56 -4.50 7.15 -2.15
C ALA A 56 -3.32 6.23 -2.49
N ALA A 57 -3.33 4.99 -1.97
CA ALA A 57 -2.29 3.99 -2.21
C ALA A 57 -2.14 3.67 -3.69
N ARG A 58 -3.27 3.51 -4.40
CA ARG A 58 -3.29 3.26 -5.84
C ARG A 58 -2.81 4.47 -6.65
N THR A 59 -3.15 5.68 -6.23
CA THR A 59 -2.63 6.92 -6.84
C THR A 59 -1.12 7.09 -6.62
N TYR A 60 -0.60 6.69 -5.46
CA TYR A 60 0.83 6.68 -5.19
C TYR A 60 1.55 5.61 -6.01
N TYR A 61 0.97 4.41 -6.08
CA TYR A 61 1.47 3.32 -6.94
C TYR A 61 1.57 3.77 -8.40
N ALA A 62 0.51 4.36 -8.96
CA ALA A 62 0.52 4.83 -10.35
C ALA A 62 1.60 5.89 -10.65
N GLN A 63 2.07 6.62 -9.64
CA GLN A 63 3.18 7.58 -9.77
C GLN A 63 4.55 6.95 -9.55
N ASN A 64 4.62 5.80 -8.88
CA ASN A 64 5.86 5.14 -8.45
C ASN A 64 5.77 3.63 -8.74
N THR A 65 5.27 3.26 -9.92
CA THR A 65 4.93 1.88 -10.26
C THR A 65 6.17 0.99 -10.20
N GLU A 66 7.27 1.41 -10.80
CA GLU A 66 8.56 0.68 -10.79
C GLU A 66 9.08 0.48 -9.36
N GLU A 67 9.19 1.55 -8.55
CA GLU A 67 9.64 1.47 -7.14
C GLU A 67 8.82 0.45 -6.34
N ILE A 68 7.52 0.44 -6.53
CA ILE A 68 6.62 -0.45 -5.79
C ILE A 68 6.66 -1.87 -6.33
N ASP A 69 6.71 -2.08 -7.65
CA ASP A 69 6.79 -3.42 -8.23
C ASP A 69 8.10 -4.12 -7.86
N GLU A 70 9.22 -3.39 -7.88
CA GLU A 70 10.51 -3.86 -7.36
C GLU A 70 10.39 -4.24 -5.88
N ALA A 71 9.77 -3.38 -5.06
CA ALA A 71 9.56 -3.70 -3.64
C ALA A 71 8.64 -4.92 -3.43
N ILE A 72 7.64 -5.13 -4.30
CA ILE A 72 6.77 -6.32 -4.29
C ILE A 72 7.61 -7.57 -4.58
N ALA A 73 8.43 -7.54 -5.65
CA ALA A 73 9.29 -8.65 -6.02
C ALA A 73 10.28 -9.00 -4.89
N GLU A 74 11.01 -8.00 -4.39
CA GLU A 74 11.98 -8.21 -3.30
C GLU A 74 11.34 -8.80 -2.03
N ASN A 75 10.12 -8.39 -1.67
CA ASN A 75 9.46 -8.86 -0.45
C ASN A 75 8.71 -10.19 -0.63
N LEU A 76 8.21 -10.52 -1.83
CA LEU A 76 7.52 -11.79 -2.10
C LEU A 76 8.52 -12.95 -2.31
N GLU A 77 9.77 -12.67 -2.63
CA GLU A 77 10.81 -13.67 -2.90
C GLU A 77 11.65 -14.07 -1.66
N SER A 78 11.30 -13.61 -0.44
CA SER A 78 11.99 -13.95 0.82
C SER A 78 11.32 -15.06 1.64
#